data_AF-A0A958CQE7-F1
#
_entry.id   AF-A0A958CQE7-F1
#
_cell.length_a   1.000
_cell.length_b   1.000
_cell.length_c   1.000
_cell.angle_alpha   90.00
_cell.angle_beta   90.00
_cell.angle_gamma   90.00
#
_symmetry.space_group_name_H-M   'P 1'
#
loop_
_entity.id
_entity.type
_entity.pdbx_description
1 polymer ?
#
loop_
_entity_poly.entity_id
_entity_poly.type
_entity_poly.pdbx_seq_one_letter_code
_entity_poly.pdbx_strand_id
1 'polypeptide(L)'
;AIIGRWPEARILVLTSFATDDRVFPAVKAGALGYLLKDSGPEALVQAIRQVQRGESSLHPRIARKLMLELSRPASKPLPNDPLTPRELEVLQLVAHGLGNQEIADRLVISEATVRSHVSSILNKLHLASRTQAALYALREGYVSLDD
;
A
#
# COMPACT_ATOMS: atom_id res chain seq x y z
N ALA A 1 16.74 3.86 6.11
CA ALA A 1 18.14 4.13 5.72
C ALA A 1 18.69 5.45 6.30
N ILE A 2 18.08 6.62 6.04
CA ILE A 2 18.59 7.91 6.57
C ILE A 2 18.30 8.07 8.08
N ILE A 3 17.03 7.98 8.50
CA ILE A 3 16.64 8.16 9.91
C ILE A 3 17.27 7.09 10.82
N GLY A 4 17.44 5.86 10.32
CA GLY A 4 18.13 4.79 11.06
C GLY A 4 19.60 5.09 11.36
N ARG A 5 20.26 5.98 10.60
CA ARG A 5 21.64 6.42 10.83
C ARG A 5 21.72 7.80 11.49
N TRP A 6 20.70 8.64 11.29
CA TRP A 6 20.61 10.01 11.81
C TRP A 6 19.21 10.25 12.38
N PRO A 7 18.95 9.83 13.62
CA PRO A 7 17.61 9.93 14.23
C PRO A 7 17.11 11.38 14.34
N GLU A 8 18.04 12.32 14.52
CA GLU A 8 17.75 13.75 14.64
C GLU A 8 17.55 14.45 13.28
N ALA A 9 17.80 13.77 12.16
CA ALA A 9 17.68 14.38 10.85
C ALA A 9 16.24 14.83 10.57
N ARG A 10 16.10 16.08 10.11
CA ARG A 10 14.82 16.66 9.71
C ARG A 10 14.71 16.56 8.18
N ILE A 11 13.70 15.86 7.68
CA ILE A 11 13.60 15.51 6.27
C ILE A 11 12.59 16.43 5.56
N LEU A 12 13.09 17.15 4.56
CA LEU A 12 12.30 17.92 3.59
C LEU A 12 12.45 17.27 2.21
N VAL A 13 11.33 16.86 1.62
CA VAL A 13 11.31 16.26 0.28
C VAL A 13 11.02 17.33 -0.76
N LEU A 14 11.77 17.31 -1.87
CA LEU A 14 11.55 18.18 -3.03
C LEU A 14 11.35 17.32 -4.27
N THR A 15 10.16 17.36 -4.88
CA THR A 15 9.82 16.53 -6.05
C THR A 15 9.37 17.36 -7.26
N SER A 16 9.57 16.83 -8.46
CA SER A 16 9.07 17.46 -9.70
C SER A 16 7.57 17.25 -9.88
N PHE A 17 6.97 16.23 -9.25
CA PHE A 17 5.60 15.80 -9.54
C PHE A 17 4.75 15.70 -8.27
N ALA A 18 3.64 16.45 -8.25
CA ALA A 18 2.63 16.35 -7.19
C ALA A 18 1.83 15.04 -7.24
N THR A 19 1.87 14.34 -8.37
CA THR A 19 1.22 13.04 -8.59
C THR A 19 2.01 11.88 -7.99
N ASP A 20 3.21 12.10 -7.46
CA ASP A 20 4.05 11.03 -6.93
C ASP A 20 3.31 10.23 -5.84
N ASP A 21 3.13 8.93 -6.07
CA ASP A 21 2.49 8.01 -5.13
C ASP A 21 3.35 7.77 -3.88
N ARG A 22 4.57 8.31 -3.87
CA ARG A 22 5.50 8.27 -2.74
C ARG A 22 5.27 9.38 -1.72
N VAL A 23 4.41 10.36 -2.01
CA VAL A 23 4.09 11.47 -1.09
C VAL A 23 3.63 10.94 0.26
N PHE A 24 2.61 10.07 0.26
CA PHE A 24 2.02 9.54 1.49
C PHE A 24 2.96 8.57 2.24
N PRO A 25 3.64 7.61 1.56
CA PRO A 25 4.71 6.83 2.18
C PRO A 25 5.83 7.67 2.80
N ALA A 26 6.25 8.76 2.17
CA ALA A 26 7.31 9.63 2.70
C ALA A 26 6.86 10.35 3.98
N VAL A 27 5.62 10.85 4.03
CA VAL A 27 5.04 11.44 5.25
C VAL A 27 4.91 10.39 6.35
N LYS A 28 4.42 9.19 6.04
CA LYS A 28 4.38 8.06 7.01
C LYS A 28 5.76 7.65 7.52
N ALA A 29 6.80 7.83 6.72
CA ALA A 29 8.19 7.56 7.11
C ALA A 29 8.81 8.68 7.98
N GLY A 30 8.07 9.75 8.28
CA GLY A 30 8.52 10.84 9.16
C GLY A 30 9.09 12.06 8.43
N ALA A 31 8.80 12.24 7.14
CA ALA A 31 9.13 13.50 6.47
C ALA A 31 8.34 14.66 7.08
N LEU A 32 9.04 15.72 7.47
CA LEU A 32 8.46 16.93 8.07
C LEU A 32 8.07 17.97 7.03
N GLY A 33 8.63 17.90 5.83
CA GLY A 33 8.22 18.79 4.75
C GLY A 33 8.19 18.14 3.39
N TYR A 34 7.36 18.72 2.51
CA TYR A 34 7.17 18.26 1.14
C TYR A 34 6.86 19.44 0.21
N LEU A 35 7.79 19.75 -0.67
CA LEU A 35 7.70 20.81 -1.66
C LEU A 35 7.77 20.26 -3.08
N LEU A 36 7.27 21.07 -4.01
CA LEU A 36 7.41 20.83 -5.44
C LEU A 36 8.59 21.65 -5.99
N LYS A 37 9.27 21.16 -7.02
CA LYS A 37 10.36 21.88 -7.69
C LYS A 37 9.91 23.14 -8.43
N ASP A 38 8.60 23.30 -8.66
CA ASP A 38 8.01 24.54 -9.16
C ASP A 38 7.83 25.60 -8.06
N SER A 39 8.08 25.25 -6.79
CA SER A 39 8.07 26.21 -5.69
C SER A 39 9.25 27.17 -5.82
N GLY A 40 8.98 28.46 -5.63
CA GLY A 40 10.01 29.50 -5.70
C GLY A 40 11.14 29.30 -4.67
N PRO A 41 12.33 29.85 -4.93
CA PRO A 41 13.49 29.73 -4.01
C PRO A 41 13.19 30.21 -2.59
N GLU A 42 12.42 31.29 -2.44
CA GLU A 42 12.02 31.85 -1.15
C GLU A 42 11.16 30.85 -0.37
N ALA A 43 10.24 30.17 -1.05
CA ALA A 43 9.39 29.16 -0.43
C ALA A 43 10.22 27.96 0.06
N LEU A 44 11.23 27.56 -0.71
CA LEU A 44 12.16 26.50 -0.30
C LEU A 44 12.95 26.89 0.95
N VAL A 45 13.52 28.10 0.98
CA VAL A 45 14.27 28.60 2.14
C VAL A 45 13.37 28.67 3.38
N GLN A 46 12.13 29.14 3.23
CA GLN A 46 11.17 29.17 4.34
C GLN A 46 10.85 27.76 4.85
N ALA A 47 10.61 26.80 3.94
CA ALA A 47 10.35 25.42 4.32
C ALA A 47 11.51 24.78 5.09
N ILE A 48 12.76 25.03 4.66
CA ILE A 48 13.95 24.55 5.38
C ILE A 48 13.96 25.08 6.83
N ARG A 49 13.70 26.38 7.01
CA ARG A 49 13.66 27.01 8.35
C ARG A 49 12.51 26.50 9.22
N GLN A 50 11.37 26.18 8.63
CA GLN A 50 10.23 25.58 9.34
C GLN A 50 10.58 24.15 9.80
N VAL A 51 11.05 23.31 8.88
CA VAL A 51 11.43 21.91 9.17
C VAL A 51 12.55 21.82 10.21
N GLN A 52 13.50 22.77 10.19
CA GLN A 52 14.56 22.85 11.19
C GLN A 52 14.03 23.18 12.60
N ARG A 53 12.95 23.95 12.70
CA ARG A 53 12.24 24.22 13.97
C ARG A 53 11.29 23.10 14.40
N GLY A 54 11.19 22.02 13.62
CA GLY A 54 10.25 20.92 13.84
C GLY A 54 8.83 21.21 13.35
N GLU A 55 8.63 22.30 12.61
CA GLU A 55 7.35 22.65 12.01
C GLU A 55 7.17 21.89 10.67
N SER A 56 5.93 21.58 10.32
CA SER A 56 5.63 20.96 9.03
C SER A 56 5.51 21.99 7.90
N SER A 57 6.07 21.70 6.72
CA SER A 57 5.95 22.57 5.54
C SER A 57 5.48 21.80 4.32
N LEU A 58 4.27 22.06 3.82
CA LEU A 58 3.65 21.30 2.74
C LEU A 58 3.18 22.23 1.61
N HIS A 59 3.55 21.89 0.38
CA HIS A 59 2.98 22.55 -0.79
C HIS A 59 1.46 22.32 -0.86
N PRO A 60 0.62 23.32 -1.21
CA PRO A 60 -0.84 23.19 -1.18
C PRO A 60 -1.40 21.98 -1.95
N ARG A 61 -0.82 21.68 -3.12
CA ARG A 61 -1.20 20.49 -3.92
C ARG A 61 -0.94 19.17 -3.18
N ILE A 62 0.15 19.12 -2.42
CA ILE A 62 0.54 17.95 -1.64
C ILE A 62 -0.37 17.81 -0.41
N ALA A 63 -0.61 18.92 0.30
CA ALA A 63 -1.54 18.95 1.43
C ALA A 63 -2.95 18.46 1.02
N ARG A 64 -3.46 18.91 -0.13
CA ARG A 64 -4.74 18.43 -0.67
C ARG A 64 -4.73 16.92 -0.95
N LYS A 65 -3.66 16.38 -1.54
CA LYS A 65 -3.53 14.93 -1.79
C LYS A 65 -3.54 14.14 -0.47
N LEU A 66 -2.82 14.61 0.54
CA LEU A 66 -2.79 13.98 1.87
C LEU A 66 -4.17 14.01 2.54
N MET A 67 -4.87 15.14 2.47
CA MET A 67 -6.24 15.24 3.00
C MET A 67 -7.17 14.25 2.30
N LEU A 68 -7.09 14.12 0.97
CA LEU A 68 -7.89 13.15 0.23
C LEU A 68 -7.55 11.71 0.62
N GLU A 69 -6.28 11.37 0.82
CA GLU A 69 -5.88 10.02 1.30
C GLU A 69 -6.33 9.75 2.74
N LEU A 70 -6.35 10.77 3.61
CA LEU A 70 -6.83 10.64 4.99
C LEU A 70 -8.36 10.59 5.09
N SER A 71 -9.07 11.26 4.18
CA SER A 71 -10.53 11.24 4.09
C SER A 71 -11.07 9.99 3.43
N ARG A 72 -10.23 9.19 2.78
CA ARG A 72 -10.62 7.83 2.41
C ARG A 72 -10.85 7.08 3.72
N PRO A 73 -12.01 6.42 3.91
CA PRO A 73 -12.12 5.42 4.97
C PRO A 73 -10.95 4.46 4.83
N ALA A 74 -10.58 3.75 5.90
CA ALA A 74 -9.53 2.74 5.85
C ALA A 74 -9.87 1.54 4.95
N SER A 75 -10.55 1.73 3.82
CA SER A 75 -10.39 0.91 2.64
C SER A 75 -8.93 1.02 2.22
N LYS A 76 -8.19 -0.02 2.64
CA LYS A 76 -6.99 -0.58 2.03
C LYS A 76 -6.76 -0.11 0.60
N PRO A 77 -5.49 0.06 0.18
CA PRO A 77 -5.19 0.36 -1.21
C PRO A 77 -5.96 -0.64 -2.08
N LEU A 78 -6.94 -0.14 -2.84
CA LEU A 78 -7.54 -0.90 -3.91
C LEU A 78 -6.35 -1.33 -4.77
N PRO A 79 -6.10 -2.65 -4.94
CA PRO A 79 -5.07 -3.09 -5.84
C PRO A 79 -5.32 -2.41 -7.20
N ASN A 80 -4.28 -1.85 -7.82
CA ASN A 80 -4.38 -1.34 -9.20
C ASN A 80 -4.88 -2.44 -10.18
N ASP A 81 -4.90 -3.69 -9.73
CA ASP A 81 -5.44 -4.87 -10.40
C ASP A 81 -6.30 -5.66 -9.40
N PRO A 82 -7.64 -5.44 -9.37
CA PRO A 82 -8.53 -6.17 -8.46
C PRO A 82 -8.50 -7.67 -8.76
N LEU A 83 -8.76 -8.49 -7.74
CA LEU A 83 -8.89 -9.92 -7.95
C LEU A 83 -10.06 -10.19 -8.91
N THR A 84 -9.80 -11.02 -9.91
CA THR A 84 -10.85 -11.54 -10.79
C THR A 84 -11.79 -12.46 -9.98
N PRO A 85 -13.02 -12.72 -10.46
CA PRO A 85 -13.94 -13.65 -9.80
C PRO A 85 -13.31 -15.02 -9.51
N ARG A 86 -12.49 -15.52 -10.47
CA ARG A 86 -11.81 -16.80 -10.33
C ARG A 86 -10.69 -16.78 -9.29
N GLU A 87 -9.95 -15.68 -9.20
CA GLU A 87 -8.94 -15.50 -8.14
C GLU A 87 -9.59 -15.39 -6.76
N LEU A 88 -10.77 -14.78 -6.67
CA LEU A 88 -11.54 -14.70 -5.43
C LEU A 88 -12.00 -16.09 -4.96
N GLU A 89 -12.56 -16.91 -5.86
CA GLU A 89 -12.94 -18.30 -5.55
C GLU A 89 -11.73 -19.12 -5.03
N VAL A 90 -10.57 -19.00 -5.70
CA VAL A 90 -9.34 -19.67 -5.26
C VAL A 90 -8.89 -19.17 -3.89
N LEU A 91 -8.93 -17.85 -3.64
CA LEU A 91 -8.59 -17.25 -2.35
C LEU A 91 -9.50 -17.76 -1.22
N GLN A 92 -10.80 -17.89 -1.48
CA GLN A 92 -11.75 -18.44 -0.51
C GLN A 92 -11.38 -19.88 -0.15
N LEU A 93 -11.15 -20.75 -1.13
CA LEU A 93 -10.78 -22.15 -0.86
C LEU A 93 -9.42 -22.28 -0.16
N VAL A 94 -8.48 -21.37 -0.43
CA VAL A 94 -7.22 -21.26 0.33
C VAL A 94 -7.48 -20.94 1.80
N ALA A 95 -8.45 -20.06 2.09
CA ALA A 95 -8.79 -19.67 3.45
C ALA A 95 -9.46 -20.81 4.24
N HIS A 96 -10.21 -21.69 3.56
CA HIS A 96 -10.74 -22.94 4.14
C HIS A 96 -9.66 -24.03 4.33
N GLY A 97 -8.40 -23.73 4.03
CA GLY A 97 -7.27 -24.65 4.27
C GLY A 97 -7.05 -25.73 3.22
N LEU A 98 -7.83 -25.75 2.12
CA LEU A 98 -7.65 -26.74 1.06
C LEU A 98 -6.26 -26.61 0.42
N GLY A 99 -5.68 -27.71 -0.05
CA GLY A 99 -4.47 -27.75 -0.87
C GLY A 99 -4.74 -27.43 -2.35
N ASN A 100 -3.68 -27.22 -3.15
CA ASN A 100 -3.86 -26.88 -4.56
C ASN A 100 -4.55 -27.98 -5.37
N GLN A 101 -4.32 -29.25 -5.03
CA GLN A 101 -4.97 -30.38 -5.70
C GLN A 101 -6.46 -30.44 -5.38
N GLU A 102 -6.85 -30.26 -4.11
CA GLU A 102 -8.26 -30.24 -3.70
C GLU A 102 -9.02 -29.06 -4.34
N ILE A 103 -8.36 -27.90 -4.46
CA ILE A 103 -8.89 -26.74 -5.17
C ILE A 103 -9.07 -27.07 -6.66
N ALA A 104 -8.07 -27.72 -7.27
CA ALA A 104 -8.10 -28.10 -8.68
C ALA A 104 -9.27 -29.04 -8.98
N ASP A 105 -9.49 -30.04 -8.12
CA ASP A 105 -10.58 -31.00 -8.24
C ASP A 105 -11.95 -30.31 -8.08
N ARG A 106 -12.10 -29.43 -7.09
CA ARG A 106 -13.35 -28.71 -6.82
C ARG A 106 -13.71 -27.70 -7.92
N LEU A 107 -12.70 -27.09 -8.51
CA LEU A 107 -12.85 -26.06 -9.54
C LEU A 107 -12.77 -26.62 -10.97
N VAL A 108 -12.54 -27.94 -11.12
CA VAL A 108 -12.40 -28.67 -12.39
C VAL A 108 -11.34 -28.01 -13.31
N ILE A 109 -10.15 -27.76 -12.76
CA ILE A 109 -9.00 -27.19 -13.48
C ILE A 109 -7.71 -27.94 -13.11
N SER A 110 -6.59 -27.63 -13.76
CA SER A 110 -5.31 -28.26 -13.40
C SER A 110 -4.72 -27.67 -12.12
N GLU A 111 -3.98 -28.47 -11.36
CA GLU A 111 -3.22 -28.01 -10.18
C GLU A 111 -2.21 -26.90 -10.53
N ALA A 112 -1.63 -26.96 -11.74
CA ALA A 112 -0.75 -25.91 -12.26
C ALA A 112 -1.49 -24.58 -12.44
N THR A 113 -2.75 -24.61 -12.91
CA THR A 113 -3.61 -23.43 -13.01
C THR A 113 -3.89 -22.82 -11.64
N VAL A 114 -4.15 -23.66 -10.63
CA VAL A 114 -4.33 -23.20 -9.24
C VAL A 114 -3.06 -22.53 -8.71
N ARG A 115 -1.89 -23.12 -8.93
CA ARG A 115 -0.60 -22.50 -8.56
C ARG A 115 -0.43 -21.11 -9.17
N SER A 116 -0.80 -20.95 -10.45
CA SER A 116 -0.75 -19.66 -11.14
C SER A 116 -1.71 -18.64 -10.52
N HIS A 117 -2.95 -19.04 -10.20
CA HIS A 117 -3.89 -18.17 -9.50
C HIS A 117 -3.37 -17.76 -8.12
N VAL A 118 -2.84 -18.69 -7.31
CA VAL A 118 -2.27 -18.38 -6.00
C VAL A 118 -1.11 -17.40 -6.12
N SER A 119 -0.19 -17.60 -7.08
CA SER A 119 0.91 -16.67 -7.35
C SER A 119 0.39 -15.27 -7.73
N SER A 120 -0.61 -15.20 -8.61
CA SER A 120 -1.24 -13.94 -9.02
C SER A 120 -1.89 -13.22 -7.83
N ILE A 121 -2.65 -13.94 -6.99
CA ILE A 121 -3.28 -13.40 -5.78
C ILE A 121 -2.23 -12.83 -4.83
N LEU A 122 -1.16 -13.57 -4.54
CA LEU A 122 -0.08 -13.10 -3.66
C LEU A 122 0.58 -11.83 -4.21
N ASN A 123 0.82 -11.76 -5.53
CA ASN A 123 1.39 -10.58 -6.16
C ASN A 123 0.44 -9.38 -6.12
N LYS A 124 -0.84 -9.55 -6.48
CA LYS A 124 -1.86 -8.49 -6.49
C LYS A 124 -2.15 -7.94 -5.09
N LEU A 125 -2.13 -8.80 -4.08
CA LEU A 125 -2.37 -8.43 -2.68
C LEU A 125 -1.09 -8.07 -1.91
N HIS A 126 0.07 -8.14 -2.55
CA HIS A 126 1.39 -7.93 -1.94
C HIS A 126 1.63 -8.80 -0.69
N LEU A 127 1.28 -10.08 -0.78
CA LEU A 127 1.42 -11.05 0.30
C LEU A 127 2.60 -12.00 0.02
N ALA A 128 3.31 -12.39 1.06
CA ALA A 128 4.51 -13.22 0.97
C ALA A 128 4.23 -14.72 1.10
N SER A 129 3.03 -15.13 1.55
CA SER A 129 2.72 -16.54 1.80
C SER A 129 1.24 -16.87 1.71
N ARG A 130 0.96 -18.16 1.48
CA ARG A 130 -0.38 -18.75 1.52
C ARG A 130 -1.09 -18.47 2.85
N THR A 131 -0.39 -18.56 3.97
CA THR A 131 -0.94 -18.28 5.30
C THR A 131 -1.41 -16.83 5.41
N GLN A 132 -0.64 -15.89 4.86
CA GLN A 132 -1.06 -14.49 4.81
C GLN A 132 -2.28 -14.28 3.91
N ALA A 133 -2.41 -15.03 2.81
CA ALA A 133 -3.60 -14.98 1.95
C ALA A 133 -4.85 -15.50 2.68
N ALA A 134 -4.74 -16.62 3.40
CA ALA A 134 -5.83 -17.15 4.22
C ALA A 134 -6.29 -16.14 5.30
N LEU A 135 -5.35 -15.57 6.06
CA LEU A 135 -5.65 -14.55 7.07
C LEU A 135 -6.23 -13.27 6.44
N TYR A 136 -5.78 -12.91 5.24
CA TYR A 136 -6.33 -11.78 4.51
C TYR A 136 -7.81 -12.01 4.17
N ALA A 137 -8.15 -13.19 3.65
CA ALA A 137 -9.51 -13.53 3.26
C ALA A 137 -10.49 -13.47 4.45
N LEU A 138 -10.08 -13.99 5.60
CA LEU A 138 -10.84 -13.94 6.85
C LEU A 138 -11.05 -12.50 7.33
N ARG A 139 -9.99 -11.69 7.34
CA ARG A 139 -10.07 -10.28 7.78
C ARG A 139 -11.00 -9.44 6.91
N GLU A 140 -11.03 -9.71 5.60
CA GLU A 140 -11.89 -8.98 4.66
C GLU A 140 -13.32 -9.50 4.60
N GLY A 141 -13.64 -10.57 5.33
CA GLY A 141 -14.97 -11.18 5.34
C GLY A 141 -15.32 -11.92 4.04
N TYR A 142 -14.31 -12.35 3.28
CA TYR A 142 -14.54 -13.21 2.11
C TYR A 142 -14.88 -14.65 2.49
N VAL A 143 -14.55 -15.05 3.73
CA VAL A 143 -14.81 -16.37 4.32
C VAL A 143 -15.12 -16.19 5.81
N SER A 144 -16.10 -16.93 6.32
CA SER A 144 -16.37 -17.04 7.76
C SER A 144 -15.67 -18.28 8.32
N LEU A 145 -15.28 -18.26 9.60
CA LEU A 145 -14.73 -19.44 10.28
C LEU A 145 -15.79 -20.49 10.64
N ASP A 146 -17.06 -20.17 10.37
CA ASP A 146 -18.22 -21.00 10.67
C ASP A 146 -18.70 -21.85 9.47
N ASP A 147 -18.05 -21.71 8.29
CA ASP A 147 -18.32 -22.45 7.05
C ASP A 147 -17.30 -23.59 6.81
#